data_AF-A0A158PKY4-F1
#
_entry.id   AF-A0A158PKY4-F1
#
_cell.length_a   1.000
_cell.length_b   1.000
_cell.length_c   1.000
_cell.angle_alpha   90.00
_cell.angle_beta   90.00
_cell.angle_gamma   90.00
#
_symmetry.space_group_name_H-M   'P 1'
#
loop_
_entity.id
_entity.type
_entity.pdbx_description
1 polymer ?
#
loop_
_entity_poly.entity_id
_entity_poly.type
_entity_poly.pdbx_seq_one_letter_code
_entity_poly.pdbx_strand_id
1 'polypeptide(L)'
;MPEGGGFNFRRKFLFKIHEKVGNVEETQMTAEFNNDVQKYDIYRDSVVKLVELLEAVNQPNPARVECPKDEDPYDKLRKALETFQQFLQEDKAGQVAKICRTLEQAAKTKRDYQIKRRACIRHLRRFDSLEYKLLLENRENFNQAKANMDLAKHEVKQAKTTEQIERRAVLYQQQVEVFDEKCNKFIKLLEELPTIKSLHSKDLTDLVQCSREYHQAMSGVFK
;
A
#
# COMPACT_ATOMS: atom_id res chain seq x y z
N MET A 1 -5.84 39.54 -8.32
CA MET A 1 -5.83 38.20 -7.69
C MET A 1 -6.87 38.20 -6.58
N PRO A 2 -7.81 37.24 -6.57
CA PRO A 2 -8.49 36.88 -5.34
C PRO A 2 -8.31 35.38 -5.07
N GLU A 3 -7.39 35.04 -4.18
CA GLU A 3 -7.39 33.75 -3.48
C GLU A 3 -8.15 33.94 -2.16
N GLY A 4 -9.19 33.13 -1.94
CA GLY A 4 -9.98 33.18 -0.69
C GLY A 4 -11.38 32.56 -0.77
N GLY A 5 -11.90 32.31 -1.98
CA GLY A 5 -13.27 31.80 -2.17
C GLY A 5 -13.45 30.28 -2.03
N GLY A 6 -12.40 29.47 -2.24
CA GLY A 6 -12.53 28.00 -2.30
C GLY A 6 -12.72 27.30 -0.94
N PHE A 7 -12.28 27.94 0.15
CA PHE A 7 -12.11 27.31 1.46
C PHE A 7 -13.42 27.20 2.27
N ASN A 8 -14.20 28.28 2.32
CA ASN A 8 -15.53 28.27 2.95
C ASN A 8 -16.55 27.41 2.18
N PHE A 9 -16.32 27.18 0.89
CA PHE A 9 -17.18 26.34 0.05
C PHE A 9 -16.97 24.85 0.33
N ARG A 10 -15.71 24.39 0.48
CA ARG A 10 -15.40 23.00 0.86
C ARG A 10 -15.99 22.63 2.23
N ARG A 11 -15.92 23.52 3.23
CA ARG A 11 -16.59 23.35 4.54
C ARG A 11 -18.09 23.06 4.41
N LYS A 12 -18.84 23.87 3.65
CA LYS A 12 -20.30 23.67 3.48
C LYS A 12 -20.66 22.38 2.76
N PHE A 13 -19.78 21.85 1.92
CA PHE A 13 -19.96 20.57 1.21
C PHE A 13 -19.58 19.35 2.05
N LEU A 14 -18.90 19.52 3.20
CA LEU A 14 -18.39 18.42 4.02
C LEU A 14 -19.24 18.11 5.25
N PHE A 15 -20.19 18.96 5.63
CA PHE A 15 -20.99 18.77 6.85
C PHE A 15 -22.48 18.68 6.58
N LYS A 16 -23.11 17.63 7.10
CA LYS A 16 -24.52 17.65 7.48
C LYS A 16 -24.57 17.70 8.99
N ILE A 17 -24.85 18.87 9.55
CA ILE A 17 -25.21 18.95 10.97
C ILE A 17 -26.62 18.36 11.04
N HIS A 18 -26.82 17.27 11.79
CA HIS A 18 -28.01 16.96 12.62
C HIS A 18 -28.08 15.46 12.91
N GLU A 19 -27.52 15.03 14.04
CA GLU A 19 -28.11 13.94 14.83
C GLU A 19 -27.69 14.09 16.30
N LYS A 20 -28.67 14.01 17.22
CA LYS A 20 -28.42 14.03 18.67
C LYS A 20 -28.10 12.62 19.13
N VAL A 21 -26.87 12.37 19.55
CA VAL A 21 -26.54 11.17 20.35
C VAL A 21 -26.34 11.64 21.79
N GLY A 22 -27.40 11.59 22.59
CA GLY A 22 -27.42 12.14 23.95
C GLY A 22 -27.55 13.67 24.01
N ASN A 23 -26.86 14.30 24.99
CA ASN A 23 -26.88 15.76 25.19
C ASN A 23 -25.80 16.52 24.36
N VAL A 24 -24.93 15.81 23.64
CA VAL A 24 -23.85 16.40 22.83
C VAL A 24 -24.23 16.27 21.35
N GLU A 25 -24.14 17.38 20.61
CA GLU A 25 -24.29 17.38 19.16
C GLU A 25 -22.96 16.97 18.53
N GLU A 26 -22.94 15.85 17.81
CA GLU A 26 -21.78 15.44 17.04
C GLU A 26 -21.81 16.01 15.62
N THR A 27 -20.65 16.42 15.13
CA THR A 27 -20.47 16.78 13.74
C THR A 27 -20.55 15.52 12.86
N GLN A 28 -21.30 15.53 11.75
CA GLN A 28 -21.28 14.43 10.78
C GLN A 28 -20.63 14.88 9.46
N MET A 29 -19.79 14.00 8.92
CA MET A 29 -19.18 14.17 7.60
C MET A 29 -20.16 13.79 6.49
N THR A 30 -20.01 14.37 5.31
CA THR A 30 -20.82 13.97 4.15
C THR A 30 -20.60 12.52 3.74
N ALA A 31 -21.63 11.96 3.11
CA ALA A 31 -21.56 10.63 2.52
C ALA A 31 -20.41 10.51 1.52
N GLU A 32 -20.12 11.55 0.75
CA GLU A 32 -19.00 11.59 -0.21
C GLU A 32 -17.65 11.37 0.50
N PHE A 33 -17.39 12.12 1.57
CA PHE A 33 -16.18 11.96 2.36
C PHE A 33 -16.06 10.55 2.95
N ASN A 34 -17.14 10.04 3.56
CA ASN A 34 -17.15 8.69 4.13
C ASN A 34 -16.93 7.62 3.06
N ASN A 35 -17.51 7.81 1.87
CA ASN A 35 -17.30 6.92 0.73
C ASN A 35 -15.85 6.93 0.26
N ASP A 36 -15.18 8.08 0.25
CA ASP A 36 -13.77 8.18 -0.16
C ASP A 36 -12.83 7.50 0.83
N VAL A 37 -13.10 7.63 2.14
CA VAL A 37 -12.40 6.85 3.18
C VAL A 37 -12.61 5.35 2.94
N GLN A 38 -13.86 4.92 2.72
CA GLN A 38 -14.18 3.51 2.48
C GLN A 38 -13.52 2.96 1.21
N LYS A 39 -13.48 3.74 0.12
CA LYS A 39 -12.77 3.36 -1.12
C LYS A 39 -11.29 3.13 -0.88
N TYR A 40 -10.68 3.92 0.00
CA TYR A 40 -9.28 3.76 0.37
C TYR A 40 -9.06 2.46 1.14
N ASP A 41 -9.91 2.17 2.13
CA ASP A 41 -9.85 0.94 2.94
C ASP A 41 -10.03 -0.31 2.05
N ILE A 42 -11.03 -0.32 1.16
CA ILE A 42 -11.26 -1.42 0.20
C ILE A 42 -10.07 -1.61 -0.75
N TYR A 43 -9.50 -0.50 -1.22
CA TYR A 43 -8.33 -0.56 -2.09
C TYR A 43 -7.12 -1.17 -1.37
N ARG A 44 -6.92 -0.82 -0.10
CA ARG A 44 -5.87 -1.38 0.73
C ARG A 44 -5.99 -2.88 0.89
N ASP A 45 -7.19 -3.39 1.20
CA ASP A 45 -7.38 -4.82 1.36
C ASP A 45 -7.10 -5.59 0.06
N SER A 46 -7.46 -4.98 -1.07
CA SER A 46 -7.15 -5.51 -2.40
C SER A 46 -5.64 -5.56 -2.67
N VAL A 47 -4.92 -4.49 -2.34
CA VAL A 47 -3.46 -4.39 -2.53
C VAL A 47 -2.72 -5.39 -1.64
N VAL A 48 -3.07 -5.50 -0.36
CA VAL A 48 -2.41 -6.42 0.58
C VAL A 48 -2.55 -7.86 0.10
N LYS A 49 -3.78 -8.27 -0.27
CA LYS A 49 -4.04 -9.61 -0.81
C LYS A 49 -3.29 -9.85 -2.12
N LEU A 50 -3.23 -8.86 -3.00
CA LEU A 50 -2.49 -8.97 -4.26
C LEU A 50 -1.00 -9.17 -4.01
N VAL A 51 -0.40 -8.40 -3.10
CA VAL A 51 1.01 -8.52 -2.73
C VAL A 51 1.33 -9.91 -2.19
N GLU A 52 0.50 -10.42 -1.28
CA GLU A 52 0.66 -11.77 -0.72
C GLU A 52 0.70 -12.84 -1.82
N LEU A 53 -0.26 -12.80 -2.75
CA LEU A 53 -0.32 -13.73 -3.88
C LEU A 53 0.88 -13.59 -4.81
N LEU A 54 1.31 -12.36 -5.11
CA LEU A 54 2.45 -12.11 -5.98
C LEU A 54 3.78 -12.59 -5.35
N GLU A 55 3.95 -12.41 -4.04
CA GLU A 55 5.13 -12.91 -3.32
C GLU A 55 5.14 -14.44 -3.24
N ALA A 56 3.99 -15.07 -2.94
CA ALA A 56 3.87 -16.52 -2.88
C ALA A 56 4.23 -17.20 -4.22
N VAL A 57 3.82 -16.60 -5.35
CA VAL A 57 4.16 -17.12 -6.69
C VAL A 57 5.62 -16.79 -7.06
N ASN A 58 6.26 -15.81 -6.43
CA ASN A 58 7.66 -15.48 -6.69
C ASN A 58 8.62 -16.47 -6.02
N GLN A 59 8.38 -16.72 -4.73
CA GLN A 59 9.14 -17.68 -3.94
C GLN A 59 8.20 -18.27 -2.88
N PRO A 60 7.80 -19.56 -3.00
CA PRO A 60 6.93 -20.20 -2.03
C PRO A 60 7.47 -20.19 -0.60
N ASN A 61 8.78 -20.04 -0.42
CA ASN A 61 9.37 -19.82 0.90
C ASN A 61 9.33 -18.31 1.26
N PRO A 62 8.44 -17.88 2.18
CA PRO A 62 8.23 -16.46 2.48
C PRO A 62 9.44 -15.79 3.16
N ALA A 63 10.40 -16.56 3.70
CA ALA A 63 11.56 -16.01 4.38
C ALA A 63 12.65 -15.46 3.42
N ARG A 64 12.55 -15.75 2.11
CA ARG A 64 13.60 -15.44 1.15
C ARG A 64 13.02 -14.86 -0.14
N VAL A 65 13.70 -13.86 -0.70
CA VAL A 65 13.30 -13.23 -1.97
C VAL A 65 13.64 -14.13 -3.16
N GLU A 66 14.84 -14.67 -3.16
CA GLU A 66 15.34 -15.58 -4.18
C GLU A 66 15.54 -16.98 -3.59
N CYS A 67 15.55 -17.97 -4.47
CA CYS A 67 15.96 -19.31 -4.10
C CYS A 67 17.46 -19.29 -3.78
N PRO A 68 17.90 -19.80 -2.63
CA PRO A 68 19.32 -19.93 -2.34
C PRO A 68 20.03 -20.73 -3.41
N LYS A 69 21.32 -20.41 -3.62
CA LYS A 69 22.19 -21.25 -4.43
C LYS A 69 22.11 -22.68 -3.92
N ASP A 70 22.01 -23.62 -4.84
CA ASP A 70 21.92 -25.06 -4.55
C ASP A 70 20.59 -25.58 -3.99
N GLU A 71 19.66 -24.70 -3.63
CA GLU A 71 18.33 -25.10 -3.18
C GLU A 71 17.29 -25.07 -4.31
N ASP A 72 17.61 -24.39 -5.43
CA ASP A 72 16.73 -24.32 -6.60
C ASP A 72 16.52 -25.71 -7.23
N PRO A 73 15.31 -26.05 -7.70
CA PRO A 73 15.06 -27.32 -8.37
C PRO A 73 16.03 -27.63 -9.52
N TYR A 74 16.45 -26.62 -10.30
CA TYR A 74 17.43 -26.81 -11.36
C TYR A 74 18.82 -27.12 -10.80
N ASP A 75 19.25 -26.45 -9.72
CA ASP A 75 20.52 -26.76 -9.04
C ASP A 75 20.50 -28.16 -8.42
N LYS A 76 19.38 -28.57 -7.80
CA LYS A 76 19.22 -29.91 -7.23
C LYS A 76 19.29 -31.00 -8.29
N LEU A 77 18.61 -30.78 -9.43
CA LEU A 77 18.68 -31.70 -10.57
C LEU A 77 20.10 -31.77 -11.14
N ARG A 78 20.79 -30.62 -11.28
CA ARG A 78 22.19 -30.57 -11.72
C ARG A 78 23.09 -31.42 -10.82
N LYS A 79 23.01 -31.23 -9.50
CA LYS A 79 23.81 -32.01 -8.52
C LYS A 79 23.52 -33.51 -8.60
N ALA A 80 22.25 -33.88 -8.77
CA ALA A 80 21.87 -35.28 -8.94
C ALA A 80 22.46 -35.88 -10.23
N LEU A 81 22.44 -35.13 -11.34
CA LEU A 81 23.03 -35.55 -12.61
C LEU A 81 24.54 -35.66 -12.57
N GLU A 82 25.22 -34.74 -11.89
CA GLU A 82 26.68 -34.80 -11.66
C GLU A 82 27.07 -36.04 -10.86
N THR A 83 26.27 -36.39 -9.85
CA THR A 83 26.47 -37.63 -9.08
C THR A 83 26.23 -38.86 -9.97
N PHE A 84 25.16 -38.84 -10.76
CA PHE A 84 24.80 -39.94 -11.66
C PHE A 84 25.83 -40.17 -12.77
N GLN A 85 26.55 -39.12 -13.19
CA GLN A 85 27.56 -39.19 -14.24
C GLN A 85 28.67 -40.22 -13.96
N GLN A 86 28.97 -40.49 -12.68
CA GLN A 86 29.96 -41.48 -12.27
C GLN A 86 29.59 -42.93 -12.65
N PHE A 87 28.31 -43.19 -12.93
CA PHE A 87 27.79 -44.50 -13.29
C PHE A 87 27.55 -44.64 -14.80
N LEU A 88 27.89 -43.63 -15.60
CA LEU A 88 27.69 -43.62 -17.04
C LEU A 88 28.95 -44.03 -17.80
N GLN A 89 28.73 -44.58 -18.99
CA GLN A 89 29.79 -44.81 -19.98
C GLN A 89 30.39 -43.46 -20.43
N GLU A 90 31.68 -43.43 -20.72
CA GLU A 90 32.42 -42.20 -21.04
C GLU A 90 31.84 -41.43 -22.24
N ASP A 91 31.26 -42.12 -23.21
CA ASP A 91 30.62 -41.54 -24.39
C ASP A 91 29.37 -40.69 -24.06
N LYS A 92 28.71 -40.96 -22.93
CA LYS A 92 27.54 -40.19 -22.44
C LYS A 92 27.90 -39.06 -21.48
N ALA A 93 29.12 -39.07 -20.93
CA ALA A 93 29.56 -38.06 -19.97
C ALA A 93 29.50 -36.63 -20.53
N GLY A 94 29.84 -36.44 -21.81
CA GLY A 94 29.79 -35.13 -22.47
C GLY A 94 28.37 -34.56 -22.59
N GLN A 95 27.36 -35.40 -22.82
CA GLN A 95 25.96 -34.99 -22.91
C GLN A 95 25.42 -34.56 -21.55
N VAL A 96 25.72 -35.32 -20.49
CA VAL A 96 25.33 -34.97 -19.12
C VAL A 96 25.98 -33.66 -18.68
N ALA A 97 27.26 -33.46 -18.96
CA ALA A 97 27.94 -32.21 -18.66
C ALA A 97 27.27 -31.00 -19.35
N LYS A 98 26.79 -31.16 -20.59
CA LYS A 98 26.03 -30.11 -21.29
C LYS A 98 24.70 -29.81 -20.58
N ILE A 99 23.94 -30.84 -20.18
CA ILE A 99 22.69 -30.66 -19.42
C ILE A 99 22.95 -29.96 -18.08
N CYS A 100 24.01 -30.33 -17.36
CA CYS A 100 24.36 -29.69 -16.08
C CYS A 100 24.62 -28.19 -16.25
N ARG A 101 25.34 -27.77 -17.31
CA ARG A 101 25.55 -26.34 -17.62
C ARG A 101 24.25 -25.62 -17.94
N THR A 102 23.35 -26.24 -18.71
CA THR A 102 22.02 -25.69 -19.00
C THR A 102 21.22 -25.47 -17.72
N LEU A 103 21.23 -26.44 -16.81
CA LEU A 103 20.54 -26.35 -15.52
C LEU A 103 21.12 -25.26 -14.61
N GLU A 104 22.45 -25.11 -14.59
CA GLU A 104 23.11 -24.01 -13.87
C GLU A 104 22.66 -22.64 -14.39
N GLN A 105 22.64 -22.46 -15.71
CA GLN A 105 22.19 -21.23 -16.34
C GLN A 105 20.69 -20.97 -16.09
N ALA A 106 19.85 -22.02 -16.09
CA ALA A 106 18.44 -21.94 -15.74
C ALA A 106 18.23 -21.49 -14.28
N ALA A 107 18.97 -22.09 -13.33
CA ALA A 107 18.92 -21.73 -11.92
C ALA A 107 19.33 -20.26 -11.68
N LYS A 108 20.37 -19.79 -12.37
CA LYS A 108 20.81 -18.38 -12.32
C LYS A 108 19.72 -17.45 -12.88
N THR A 109 19.22 -17.75 -14.07
CA THR A 109 18.18 -16.96 -14.75
C THR A 109 16.91 -16.82 -13.89
N LYS A 110 16.52 -17.89 -13.20
CA LYS A 110 15.37 -17.89 -12.29
C LYS A 110 15.60 -17.03 -11.04
N ARG A 111 16.78 -17.08 -10.41
CA ARG A 111 17.12 -16.23 -9.26
C ARG A 111 17.12 -14.75 -9.62
N ASP A 112 17.74 -14.39 -10.74
CA ASP A 112 17.74 -13.02 -11.27
C ASP A 112 16.31 -12.52 -11.51
N TYR A 113 15.45 -13.38 -12.06
CA TYR A 113 14.03 -13.10 -12.23
C TYR A 113 13.32 -12.88 -10.90
N GLN A 114 13.55 -13.70 -9.88
CA GLN A 114 12.91 -13.54 -8.57
C GLN A 114 13.23 -12.20 -7.91
N ILE A 115 14.48 -11.74 -8.02
CA ILE A 115 14.90 -10.43 -7.53
C ILE A 115 14.19 -9.31 -8.30
N LYS A 116 14.25 -9.35 -9.64
CA LYS A 116 13.66 -8.32 -10.51
C LYS A 116 12.15 -8.24 -10.33
N ARG A 117 11.46 -9.39 -10.33
CA ARG A 117 10.02 -9.50 -10.16
C ARG A 117 9.55 -8.87 -8.85
N ARG A 118 10.26 -9.14 -7.74
CA ARG A 118 9.95 -8.51 -6.45
C ARG A 118 10.22 -7.00 -6.45
N ALA A 119 11.23 -6.55 -7.18
CA ALA A 119 11.51 -5.12 -7.33
C ALA A 119 10.43 -4.38 -8.13
N CYS A 120 9.81 -5.03 -9.13
CA CYS A 120 8.72 -4.46 -9.93
C CYS A 120 7.50 -4.07 -9.08
N ILE A 121 7.21 -4.80 -8.00
CA ILE A 121 6.03 -4.55 -7.14
C ILE A 121 6.38 -3.77 -5.87
N ARG A 122 7.46 -2.98 -5.89
CA ARG A 122 7.98 -2.29 -4.70
C ARG A 122 6.97 -1.33 -4.09
N HIS A 123 6.23 -0.57 -4.89
CA HIS A 123 5.29 0.42 -4.36
C HIS A 123 4.09 -0.28 -3.74
N LEU A 124 3.53 -1.29 -4.44
CA LEU A 124 2.49 -2.17 -3.90
C LEU A 124 2.87 -2.73 -2.52
N ARG A 125 4.11 -3.23 -2.37
CA ARG A 125 4.61 -3.82 -1.12
C ARG A 125 4.77 -2.82 0.02
N ARG A 126 5.01 -1.55 -0.28
CA ARG A 126 5.24 -0.50 0.73
C ARG A 126 3.95 0.20 1.14
N PHE A 127 2.94 0.17 0.27
CA PHE A 127 1.67 0.86 0.41
C PHE A 127 1.04 0.75 1.81
N ASP A 128 0.91 -0.46 2.34
CA ASP A 128 0.27 -0.68 3.65
C ASP A 128 1.07 -0.03 4.80
N SER A 129 2.41 -0.15 4.73
CA SER A 129 3.31 0.30 5.79
C SER A 129 3.66 1.80 5.75
N LEU A 130 3.46 2.47 4.61
CA LEU A 130 3.82 3.86 4.41
C LEU A 130 2.56 4.72 4.18
N GLU A 131 1.98 4.67 2.98
CA GLU A 131 0.87 5.53 2.57
C GLU A 131 -0.39 5.28 3.41
N TYR A 132 -0.77 4.00 3.59
CA TYR A 132 -1.95 3.67 4.38
C TYR A 132 -1.75 3.92 5.88
N LYS A 133 -0.56 3.63 6.42
CA LYS A 133 -0.21 3.98 7.80
C LYS A 133 -0.33 5.49 8.05
N LEU A 134 0.22 6.31 7.14
CA LEU A 134 0.11 7.77 7.22
C LEU A 134 -1.36 8.23 7.17
N LEU A 135 -2.18 7.59 6.34
CA LEU A 135 -3.62 7.85 6.28
C LEU A 135 -4.30 7.56 7.62
N LEU A 136 -4.00 6.42 8.26
CA LEU A 136 -4.56 6.04 9.55
C LEU A 136 -4.18 7.03 10.66
N GLU A 137 -2.91 7.43 10.73
CA GLU A 137 -2.44 8.43 11.69
C GLU A 137 -3.18 9.77 11.50
N ASN A 138 -3.41 10.21 10.27
CA ASN A 138 -4.15 11.44 10.00
C ASN A 138 -5.66 11.29 10.26
N ARG A 139 -6.24 10.10 10.02
CA ARG A 139 -7.63 9.78 10.36
C ARG A 139 -7.86 9.86 11.87
N GLU A 140 -6.94 9.35 12.67
CA GLU A 140 -7.00 9.43 14.14
C GLU A 140 -6.92 10.88 14.62
N ASN A 141 -5.93 11.64 14.14
CA ASN A 141 -5.78 13.06 14.45
C ASN A 141 -7.01 13.88 14.06
N PHE A 142 -7.61 13.59 12.90
CA PHE A 142 -8.84 14.20 12.44
C PHE A 142 -10.02 13.90 13.38
N ASN A 143 -10.20 12.63 13.75
CA ASN A 143 -11.27 12.22 14.67
C ASN A 143 -11.12 12.85 16.06
N GLN A 144 -9.89 12.96 16.57
CA GLN A 144 -9.62 13.63 17.83
C GLN A 144 -9.93 15.12 17.77
N ALA A 145 -9.48 15.81 16.72
CA ALA A 145 -9.77 17.24 16.53
C ALA A 145 -11.28 17.51 16.39
N LYS A 146 -12.00 16.62 15.70
CA LYS A 146 -13.46 16.65 15.58
C LYS A 146 -14.13 16.53 16.95
N ALA A 147 -13.74 15.54 17.75
CA ALA A 147 -14.31 15.34 19.09
C ALA A 147 -14.04 16.55 20.01
N ASN A 148 -12.82 17.10 19.98
CA ASN A 148 -12.48 18.28 20.77
C ASN A 148 -13.30 19.52 20.36
N MET A 149 -13.51 19.71 19.06
CA MET A 149 -14.36 20.78 18.54
C MET A 149 -15.82 20.63 18.99
N ASP A 150 -16.37 19.42 18.91
CA ASP A 150 -17.75 19.13 19.34
C ASP A 150 -17.93 19.35 20.85
N LEU A 151 -16.94 18.95 21.66
CA LEU A 151 -16.92 19.23 23.11
C LEU A 151 -16.87 20.73 23.39
N ALA A 152 -15.97 21.48 22.76
CA ALA A 152 -15.86 22.92 22.95
C ALA A 152 -17.15 23.65 22.53
N LYS A 153 -17.79 23.22 21.43
CA LYS A 153 -19.10 23.73 21.00
C LYS A 153 -20.17 23.52 22.06
N HIS A 154 -20.19 22.33 22.66
CA HIS A 154 -21.13 22.01 23.73
C HIS A 154 -20.86 22.83 25.00
N GLU A 155 -19.60 23.06 25.38
CA GLU A 155 -19.26 23.92 26.53
C GLU A 155 -19.73 25.37 26.34
N VAL A 156 -19.61 25.93 25.13
CA VAL A 156 -20.16 27.26 24.81
C VAL A 156 -21.67 27.29 25.05
N LYS A 157 -22.39 26.25 24.60
CA LYS A 157 -23.85 26.16 24.80
C LYS A 157 -24.26 26.01 26.27
N GLN A 158 -23.42 25.42 27.11
CA GLN A 158 -23.69 25.25 28.55
C GLN A 158 -23.32 26.48 29.41
N ALA A 159 -22.66 27.48 28.84
CA ALA A 159 -22.26 28.68 29.58
C ALA A 159 -23.50 29.50 29.99
N LYS A 160 -23.48 30.04 31.22
CA LYS A 160 -24.64 30.76 31.79
C LYS A 160 -24.43 32.27 31.89
N THR A 161 -23.18 32.73 31.84
CA THR A 161 -22.84 34.16 31.92
C THR A 161 -22.16 34.62 30.64
N THR A 162 -22.31 35.90 30.30
CA THR A 162 -21.68 36.51 29.11
C THR A 162 -20.16 36.33 29.11
N GLU A 163 -19.51 36.54 30.26
CA GLU A 163 -18.07 36.35 30.41
C GLU A 163 -17.63 34.89 30.15
N GLN A 164 -18.42 33.91 30.61
CA GLN A 164 -18.15 32.49 30.32
C GLN A 164 -18.36 32.15 28.84
N ILE A 165 -19.36 32.74 28.20
CA ILE A 165 -19.63 32.56 26.77
C ILE A 165 -18.44 33.09 25.95
N GLU A 166 -17.98 34.32 26.24
CA GLU A 166 -16.86 34.93 25.51
C GLU A 166 -15.58 34.11 25.64
N ARG A 167 -15.20 33.71 26.86
CA ARG A 167 -14.00 32.88 27.08
C ARG A 167 -14.08 31.54 26.37
N ARG A 168 -15.22 30.85 26.44
CA ARG A 168 -15.41 29.53 25.79
C ARG A 168 -15.53 29.64 24.28
N ALA A 169 -16.10 30.74 23.75
CA ALA A 169 -16.19 30.99 22.32
C ALA A 169 -14.80 31.13 21.68
N VAL A 170 -13.85 31.77 22.37
CA VAL A 170 -12.45 31.83 21.93
C VAL A 170 -11.84 30.43 21.85
N LEU A 171 -12.04 29.60 22.87
CA LEU A 171 -11.53 28.21 22.87
C LEU A 171 -12.17 27.37 21.76
N TYR A 172 -13.48 27.49 21.54
CA TYR A 172 -14.16 26.83 20.44
C TYR A 172 -13.59 27.26 19.09
N GLN A 173 -13.36 28.55 18.89
CA GLN A 173 -12.77 29.07 17.65
C GLN A 173 -11.36 28.48 17.39
N GLN A 174 -10.54 28.33 18.43
CA GLN A 174 -9.25 27.65 18.32
C GLN A 174 -9.40 26.18 17.92
N GLN A 175 -10.35 25.44 18.51
CA GLN A 175 -10.59 24.04 18.13
C GLN A 175 -11.10 23.90 16.69
N VAL A 176 -11.91 24.87 16.23
CA VAL A 176 -12.39 24.94 14.84
C VAL A 176 -11.23 25.10 13.85
N GLU A 177 -10.23 25.92 14.18
CA GLU A 177 -9.02 26.08 13.34
C GLU A 177 -8.17 24.81 13.30
N VAL A 178 -7.96 24.16 14.45
CA VAL A 178 -7.24 22.87 14.52
C VAL A 178 -7.97 21.79 13.72
N PHE A 179 -9.28 21.69 13.89
CA PHE A 179 -10.11 20.74 13.14
C PHE A 179 -9.99 20.93 11.63
N ASP A 180 -10.07 22.19 11.16
CA ASP A 180 -9.87 22.51 9.76
C ASP A 180 -8.50 22.07 9.23
N GLU A 181 -7.44 22.36 9.98
CA GLU A 181 -6.09 21.98 9.59
C GLU A 181 -5.99 20.47 9.42
N LYS A 182 -6.50 19.68 10.38
CA LYS A 182 -6.47 18.22 10.31
C LYS A 182 -7.38 17.67 9.21
N CYS A 183 -8.57 18.23 9.04
CA CYS A 183 -9.51 17.85 7.98
C CYS A 183 -8.89 18.06 6.59
N ASN A 184 -8.28 19.23 6.35
CA ASN A 184 -7.64 19.52 5.07
C ASN A 184 -6.45 18.60 4.78
N LYS A 185 -5.63 18.28 5.80
CA LYS A 185 -4.54 17.31 5.66
C LYS A 185 -5.08 15.93 5.28
N PHE A 186 -6.12 15.47 5.96
CA PHE A 186 -6.70 14.17 5.69
C PHE A 186 -7.37 14.08 4.31
N ILE A 187 -8.09 15.12 3.88
CA ILE A 187 -8.67 15.19 2.53
C ILE A 187 -7.59 15.10 1.45
N LYS A 188 -6.47 15.82 1.60
CA LYS A 188 -5.37 15.74 0.63
C LYS A 188 -4.83 14.33 0.47
N LEU A 189 -4.70 13.58 1.58
CA LEU A 189 -4.27 12.18 1.53
C LEU A 189 -5.29 11.28 0.81
N LEU A 190 -6.58 11.54 0.98
CA LEU A 190 -7.63 10.82 0.23
C LEU A 190 -7.56 11.15 -1.28
N GLU A 191 -7.31 12.42 -1.62
CA GLU A 191 -7.14 12.90 -3.00
C GLU A 191 -5.90 12.30 -3.71
N GLU A 192 -4.93 11.76 -2.97
CA GLU A 192 -3.72 11.10 -3.53
C GLU A 192 -3.98 9.68 -4.07
N LEU A 193 -5.10 9.04 -3.71
CA LEU A 193 -5.41 7.66 -4.08
C LEU A 193 -5.32 7.37 -5.61
N PRO A 194 -5.79 8.24 -6.52
CA PRO A 194 -5.64 8.03 -7.96
C PRO A 194 -4.17 7.98 -8.41
N THR A 195 -3.31 8.83 -7.84
CA THR A 195 -1.87 8.85 -8.14
C THR A 195 -1.20 7.56 -7.68
N ILE A 196 -1.54 7.09 -6.47
CA ILE A 196 -1.06 5.81 -5.92
C ILE A 196 -1.50 4.65 -6.84
N LYS A 197 -2.76 4.63 -7.28
CA LYS A 197 -3.28 3.64 -8.24
C LYS A 197 -2.50 3.64 -9.55
N SER A 198 -2.16 4.80 -10.08
CA SER A 198 -1.35 4.93 -11.30
C SER A 198 0.04 4.31 -11.13
N LEU A 199 0.72 4.58 -10.01
CA LEU A 199 2.01 3.98 -9.68
C LEU A 199 1.91 2.44 -9.56
N HIS A 200 0.88 1.95 -8.88
CA HIS A 200 0.65 0.51 -8.74
C HIS A 200 0.34 -0.17 -10.08
N SER A 201 -0.39 0.51 -10.97
CA SER A 201 -0.64 0.00 -12.33
C SER A 201 0.65 -0.12 -13.14
N LYS A 202 1.58 0.83 -12.96
CA LYS A 202 2.90 0.75 -13.58
C LYS A 202 3.71 -0.42 -13.04
N ASP A 203 3.74 -0.61 -11.72
CA ASP A 203 4.38 -1.76 -11.07
C ASP A 203 3.90 -3.11 -11.68
N LEU A 204 2.59 -3.24 -11.91
CA LEU A 204 2.01 -4.44 -12.52
C LEU A 204 2.37 -4.59 -14.00
N THR A 205 2.51 -3.50 -14.73
CA THR A 205 2.94 -3.52 -16.13
C THR A 205 4.39 -3.97 -16.23
N ASP A 206 5.26 -3.40 -15.39
CA ASP A 206 6.68 -3.77 -15.28
C ASP A 206 6.84 -5.24 -14.84
N LEU A 207 5.97 -5.71 -13.95
CA LEU A 207 5.92 -7.11 -13.52
C LEU A 207 5.65 -8.07 -14.69
N VAL A 208 4.62 -7.78 -15.51
CA VAL A 208 4.27 -8.60 -16.67
C VAL A 208 5.39 -8.58 -17.71
N GLN A 209 5.99 -7.41 -17.94
CA GLN A 209 7.13 -7.27 -18.83
C GLN A 209 8.33 -8.10 -18.37
N CYS A 210 8.66 -8.04 -17.08
CA CYS A 210 9.72 -8.83 -16.45
C CYS A 210 9.45 -10.35 -16.58
N SER A 211 8.21 -10.78 -16.39
CA SER A 211 7.81 -12.19 -16.57
C SER A 211 8.00 -12.65 -18.01
N ARG A 212 7.61 -11.84 -19.00
CA ARG A 212 7.82 -12.14 -20.42
C ARG A 212 9.31 -12.33 -20.74
N GLU A 213 10.14 -11.39 -20.29
CA GLU A 213 11.60 -11.44 -20.50
C GLU A 213 12.21 -12.69 -19.88
N TYR A 214 11.77 -13.07 -18.68
CA TYR A 214 12.21 -14.31 -18.04
C TYR A 214 11.87 -15.55 -18.88
N HIS A 215 10.63 -15.66 -19.36
CA HIS A 215 10.22 -16.82 -20.15
C HIS A 215 10.94 -16.89 -21.50
N GLN A 216 11.22 -15.75 -22.13
CA GLN A 216 12.04 -15.69 -23.34
C GLN A 216 13.50 -16.10 -23.07
N ALA A 217 14.10 -15.60 -21.99
CA ALA A 217 15.45 -15.98 -21.59
C ALA A 217 15.54 -17.48 -21.28
N MET A 218 14.58 -18.02 -20.53
CA MET A 218 14.50 -19.45 -20.22
C MET A 218 14.32 -20.31 -21.47
N SER A 219 13.51 -19.88 -22.43
CA SER A 219 13.40 -20.56 -23.72
C SER A 219 14.75 -20.60 -24.44
N GLY A 220 15.53 -19.51 -24.39
CA GLY A 220 16.88 -19.47 -24.95
C GLY A 220 17.86 -20.42 -24.26
N VAL A 221 17.70 -20.67 -22.96
CA VAL A 221 18.55 -21.61 -22.19
C VAL A 221 18.32 -23.07 -22.60
N PHE A 222 17.09 -23.43 -22.97
CA PHE A 222 16.71 -24.81 -23.31
C PHE A 222 16.66 -25.12 -24.82
N LYS A 223 17.06 -24.17 -25.67
CA LYS A 223 17.27 -24.42 -27.11
C LYS A 223 18.64 -25.06 -27.36
#